data_AF-A0A2J6QR64-F1
#
_entry.id   AF-A0A2J6QR64-F1
#
_cell.length_a   1.000
_cell.length_b   1.000
_cell.length_c   1.000
_cell.angle_alpha   90.00
_cell.angle_beta   90.00
_cell.angle_gamma   90.00
#
_symmetry.space_group_name_H-M   'P 1'
#
loop_
_entity.id
_entity.type
_entity.pdbx_description
1 polymer ?
#
loop_
_entity_poly.entity_id
_entity_poly.type
_entity_poly.pdbx_seq_one_letter_code
_entity_poly.pdbx_strand_id
1 'polypeptide(L)' 'KSNTFRFPCLALIARKYLGILASSAASERFFSQGALVITKLRNRLNKSTFEKISYLKS' A
#
# COMPACT_ATOMS: atom_id res chain seq x y z
N LYS A 1 -12.87 -16.21 9.32
CA LYS A 1 -11.94 -17.17 8.68
C LYS A 1 -12.15 -18.56 9.28
N SER A 2 -13.22 -19.26 8.91
CA SER A 2 -13.58 -20.57 9.50
C SER A 2 -12.98 -21.77 8.77
N ASN A 3 -12.66 -21.62 7.46
CA ASN A 3 -12.27 -22.74 6.60
C ASN A 3 -10.76 -22.99 6.50
N THR A 4 -9.94 -22.27 7.26
CA THR A 4 -8.47 -22.36 7.20
C THR A 4 -7.94 -23.74 7.57
N PHE A 5 -8.55 -24.39 8.57
CA PHE A 5 -8.18 -25.74 9.01
C PHE A 5 -8.69 -26.84 8.08
N ARG A 6 -9.85 -26.60 7.43
CA ARG A 6 -10.47 -27.54 6.50
C ARG A 6 -9.77 -27.56 5.13
N PHE A 7 -9.21 -26.42 4.71
CA PHE A 7 -8.51 -26.29 3.43
C PHE A 7 -7.21 -25.47 3.58
N PRO A 8 -6.14 -26.02 4.20
CA PRO A 8 -4.93 -25.27 4.52
C PRO A 8 -4.23 -24.71 3.27
N CYS A 9 -4.05 -25.54 2.23
CA CYS A 9 -3.41 -25.13 0.97
C CYS A 9 -4.26 -24.10 0.19
N LEU A 10 -5.56 -24.36 0.05
CA LEU A 10 -6.46 -23.44 -0.65
C LEU A 10 -6.59 -22.11 0.09
N ALA A 11 -6.62 -22.12 1.41
CA ALA A 11 -6.66 -20.90 2.21
C ALA A 11 -5.37 -20.06 2.05
N LEU A 12 -4.21 -20.71 1.85
CA LEU A 12 -2.97 -20.01 1.53
C LEU A 12 -3.05 -19.32 0.16
N ILE A 13 -3.51 -20.05 -0.87
CA ILE A 13 -3.68 -19.52 -2.23
C ILE A 13 -4.70 -18.40 -2.24
N ALA A 14 -5.88 -18.62 -1.65
CA ALA A 14 -6.95 -17.62 -1.58
C ALA A 14 -6.48 -16.32 -0.92
N ARG A 15 -5.68 -16.38 0.16
CA ARG A 15 -5.10 -15.17 0.76
C ARG A 15 -4.13 -14.45 -0.16
N LYS A 16 -3.31 -15.19 -0.92
CA LYS A 16 -2.34 -14.61 -1.85
C LYS A 16 -3.03 -13.93 -3.04
N TYR A 17 -4.07 -14.54 -3.61
CA TYR A 17 -4.70 -14.04 -4.83
C TYR A 17 -5.86 -13.09 -4.56
N LEU A 18 -6.75 -13.40 -3.61
CA LEU A 18 -7.89 -12.54 -3.29
C LEU A 18 -7.51 -11.32 -2.44
N GLY A 19 -6.32 -11.33 -1.85
CA GLY A 19 -5.77 -10.15 -1.16
C GLY A 19 -5.19 -9.11 -2.10
N ILE A 20 -5.01 -9.43 -3.38
CA ILE A 20 -4.55 -8.48 -4.39
C ILE A 20 -5.70 -7.55 -4.71
N LEU A 21 -5.48 -6.25 -4.51
CA LEU A 21 -6.43 -5.24 -4.92
C LEU A 21 -6.67 -5.34 -6.43
N ALA A 22 -7.93 -5.41 -6.85
CA ALA A 22 -8.30 -5.48 -8.27
C ALA A 22 -7.98 -4.20 -9.05
N SER A 23 -7.64 -3.11 -8.35
CA SER A 23 -7.37 -1.80 -8.94
C SER A 23 -6.16 -1.13 -8.29
N SER A 24 -5.43 -0.35 -9.08
CA SER A 24 -4.35 0.54 -8.65
C SER A 24 -4.84 1.73 -7.82
N ALA A 25 -6.16 1.96 -7.70
CA ALA A 25 -6.72 3.15 -7.07
C ALA A 25 -6.21 3.41 -5.64
N ALA A 26 -5.94 2.35 -4.87
CA ALA A 26 -5.36 2.48 -3.53
C ALA A 26 -3.94 3.08 -3.58
N SER A 27 -3.12 2.58 -4.50
CA SER A 27 -1.76 3.10 -4.75
C SER A 27 -1.81 4.51 -5.34
N GLU A 28 -2.71 4.77 -6.28
CA GLU A 28 -2.89 6.10 -6.89
C GLU A 28 -3.29 7.15 -5.85
N ARG A 29 -4.20 6.82 -4.93
CA ARG A 29 -4.56 7.72 -3.82
C ARG A 29 -3.36 8.04 -2.95
N PHE A 30 -2.49 7.05 -2.66
CA PHE A 30 -1.26 7.28 -1.93
C PHE A 30 -0.30 8.20 -2.71
N PHE A 31 -0.10 7.95 -4.00
CA PHE A 31 0.77 8.75 -4.86
C PHE A 31 0.25 10.18 -5.08
N SER A 32 -1.06 10.40 -5.23
CA SER A 32 -1.63 11.74 -5.34
C SER A 32 -1.37 12.56 -4.07
N GLN A 33 -1.50 11.94 -2.89
CA GLN A 33 -1.17 12.61 -1.63
C GLN A 33 0.34 12.84 -1.49
N GLY A 34 1.17 11.87 -1.88
CA GLY A 34 2.62 12.02 -1.94
C GLY A 34 3.07 13.13 -2.90
N ALA A 35 2.40 13.29 -4.03
CA ALA A 35 2.69 14.33 -5.01
C ALA A 35 2.49 15.74 -4.42
N LEU A 36 1.48 15.93 -3.55
CA LEU A 36 1.27 17.19 -2.82
C LEU A 36 2.37 17.48 -1.79
N VAL A 37 3.02 16.45 -1.25
CA VAL A 37 4.16 16.57 -0.32
C VAL A 37 5.47 16.80 -1.08
N ILE A 38 5.63 16.20 -2.26
CA ILE A 38 6.83 16.35 -3.11
C ILE A 38 6.83 17.68 -3.86
N THR A 39 5.68 18.18 -4.30
CA THR A 39 5.60 19.41 -5.09
C THR A 39 5.90 20.65 -4.27
N LYS A 40 6.49 21.67 -4.93
CA LYS A 40 7.03 22.93 -4.36
C LYS A 40 6.10 23.69 -3.39
N LEU A 41 4.79 23.40 -3.38
CA LEU A 41 3.82 24.06 -2.51
C LEU A 41 4.00 23.71 -1.03
N ARG A 42 4.65 22.59 -0.68
CA ARG A 42 4.97 22.23 0.72
C ARG A 42 6.39 21.67 0.88
N ASN A 43 7.34 22.61 0.90
CA ASN A 43 8.60 22.58 1.65
C ASN A 43 9.58 21.42 1.36
N ARG A 44 10.56 21.66 0.48
CA ARG A 44 11.97 21.20 0.42
C ARG A 44 12.33 19.92 1.22
N LEU A 45 11.55 18.84 1.12
CA LEU A 45 11.84 17.60 1.82
C LEU A 45 12.91 16.83 1.06
N ASN A 46 13.95 16.37 1.77
CA ASN A 46 14.95 15.51 1.17
C ASN A 46 14.31 14.15 0.80
N LYS A 47 14.71 13.58 -0.35
CA LYS A 47 14.16 12.31 -0.87
C LYS A 47 14.14 11.20 0.18
N SER A 48 15.22 11.07 0.95
CA SER A 48 15.35 10.09 2.02
C SER A 48 14.35 10.28 3.17
N THR A 49 13.98 11.52 3.46
CA THR A 49 12.99 11.85 4.50
C THR A 49 11.58 11.55 3.99
N PHE A 50 11.32 11.82 2.72
CA PHE A 50 10.05 11.53 2.08
C PHE A 50 9.77 10.01 2.04
N GLU A 51 10.77 9.21 1.68
CA GLU A 51 10.66 7.74 1.66
C GLU A 51 10.35 7.19 3.06
N LYS A 52 11.05 7.68 4.09
CA LYS A 52 10.80 7.28 5.48
C LYS A 52 9.39 7.62 5.94
N ILE A 53 8.92 8.84 5.68
CA ILE A 53 7.56 9.26 6.08
C ILE A 53 6.49 8.49 5.29
N SER A 54 6.73 8.25 4.00
CA SER A 54 5.85 7.45 3.14
C SER A 54 5.69 6.02 3.66
N TYR A 55 6.78 5.41 4.11
CA TYR A 55 6.77 4.09 4.74
C TYR A 55 6.04 4.09 6.08
N LEU A 56 6.28 5.10 6.95
CA LEU A 56 5.63 5.21 8.26
C LEU A 56 4.13 5.51 8.19
N LYS A 57 3.66 6.10 7.09
CA LYS A 57 2.26 6.45 6.86
C LYS A 57 1.43 5.28 6.30
N SER A 58 2.08 4.28 5.72
CA SER A 58 1.44 3.10 5.13
C SER A 58 1.10 2.07 6.19
#